data_AF-A0AAD9V6P9-F1
#
_entry.id   AF-A0AAD9V6P9-F1
#
_cell.length_a   1.000
_cell.length_b   1.000
_cell.length_c   1.000
_cell.angle_alpha   90.00
_cell.angle_beta   90.00
_cell.angle_gamma   90.00
#
_symmetry.space_group_name_H-M   'P 1'
#
loop_
_entity.id
_entity.type
_entity.pdbx_description
1 polymer ?
#
loop_
_entity_poly.entity_id
_entity_poly.type
_entity_poly.pdbx_seq_one_letter_code
_entity_poly.pdbx_strand_id
1 'polypeptide(L)' 'MIDNQRLSLELNVEQDEYIGSMTPEAGIRMGISTQREMPFPMEKGVSISPGYATMIGLIKVTLSSESMK' A
#
# COMPACT_ATOMS: atom_id res chain seq x y z
N MET A 1 29.52 -1.19 -1.70
CA MET A 1 28.36 -1.97 -1.20
C MET A 1 27.14 -1.09 -1.41
N ILE A 2 26.22 -1.49 -2.29
CA ILE A 2 24.96 -0.74 -2.49
C ILE A 2 24.01 -1.27 -1.43
N ASP A 3 23.54 -0.40 -0.56
CA ASP A 3 22.65 -0.77 0.53
C ASP A 3 21.27 -1.08 -0.05
N ASN A 4 20.85 -2.35 0.03
CA ASN A 4 19.62 -2.87 -0.57
C ASN A 4 18.40 -2.56 0.33
N GLN A 5 18.22 -1.29 0.70
CA GLN A 5 17.20 -0.84 1.65
C GLN A 5 15.82 -0.75 0.96
N ARG A 6 15.22 -1.91 0.72
CA ARG A 6 13.82 -2.05 0.32
C ARG A 6 12.97 -2.54 1.50
N LEU A 7 11.70 -2.17 1.51
CA LEU A 7 10.75 -2.79 2.44
C LEU A 7 10.40 -4.20 1.92
N SER A 8 10.70 -5.21 2.73
CA SER A 8 10.31 -6.60 2.47
C SER A 8 9.37 -7.03 3.59
N LEU A 9 8.15 -7.42 3.22
CA LEU A 9 7.12 -7.89 4.16
C LEU A 9 6.69 -9.30 3.79
N GLU A 10 6.49 -10.12 4.81
CA GLU A 10 5.77 -11.37 4.73
C GLU A 10 4.56 -11.24 5.67
N LEU A 11 3.36 -11.42 5.13
CA LEU A 11 2.12 -11.12 5.83
C LEU A 11 1.25 -12.38 5.84
N ASN A 12 0.81 -12.77 7.03
CA ASN A 12 -0.15 -13.86 7.19
C ASN A 12 -1.57 -13.29 7.08
N VAL A 13 -2.32 -13.69 6.06
CA VAL A 13 -3.72 -13.30 5.86
C VAL A 13 -4.61 -14.45 6.30
N GLU A 14 -5.17 -14.35 7.49
CA GLU A 14 -6.03 -15.38 8.12
C GLU A 14 -7.46 -15.28 7.58
N GLN A 15 -7.64 -15.65 6.30
CA GLN A 15 -8.91 -15.51 5.57
C GLN A 15 -10.07 -16.25 6.25
N ASP A 16 -9.80 -17.37 6.92
CA ASP A 16 -10.82 -18.17 7.60
C ASP A 16 -11.37 -17.51 8.87
N GLU A 17 -10.65 -16.52 9.43
CA GLU A 17 -11.08 -15.75 10.60
C GLU A 17 -11.94 -14.52 10.21
N TYR A 18 -12.21 -14.33 8.91
CA TYR A 18 -12.98 -13.18 8.45
C TYR A 18 -14.48 -13.35 8.71
N ILE A 19 -15.10 -12.28 9.19
CA ILE A 19 -16.57 -12.23 9.31
C ILE A 19 -17.14 -11.96 7.91
N GLY A 20 -17.64 -13.00 7.24
CA GLY A 20 -18.10 -12.91 5.85
C GLY A 20 -19.22 -11.89 5.58
N SER A 21 -19.97 -11.48 6.61
CA SER A 21 -20.98 -10.41 6.47
C SER A 21 -20.39 -8.99 6.46
N MET A 22 -19.12 -8.81 6.84
CA MET A 22 -18.48 -7.50 6.92
C MET A 22 -17.66 -7.15 5.67
N THR A 23 -17.08 -8.14 5.00
CA THR A 23 -16.32 -7.93 3.76
C THR A 23 -16.33 -9.20 2.90
N PRO A 24 -16.60 -9.06 1.59
CA PRO A 24 -16.40 -10.17 0.64
C PRO A 24 -14.95 -10.25 0.15
N GLU A 25 -14.11 -9.26 0.44
CA GLU A 25 -12.73 -9.19 -0.05
C GLU A 25 -11.76 -9.83 0.96
N ALA A 26 -10.94 -10.76 0.47
CA ALA A 26 -9.83 -11.35 1.19
C ALA A 26 -8.49 -10.79 0.68
N GLY A 27 -7.66 -10.26 1.59
CA GLY A 27 -6.36 -9.69 1.24
C GLY A 27 -6.01 -8.46 2.05
N ILE A 28 -5.08 -7.66 1.52
CA ILE A 28 -4.52 -6.49 2.21
C ILE A 28 -4.78 -5.23 1.39
N ARG A 29 -5.20 -4.16 2.06
CA ARG A 29 -5.21 -2.80 1.51
C ARG A 29 -3.96 -2.06 1.96
N MET A 30 -3.13 -1.64 1.01
CA MET A 30 -1.88 -0.93 1.27
C MET A 30 -1.95 0.52 0.78
N GLY A 31 -1.79 1.47 1.71
CA GLY A 31 -1.63 2.89 1.40
C GLY A 31 -0.17 3.32 1.51
N ILE A 32 0.27 4.21 0.62
CA ILE A 32 1.61 4.80 0.63
C ILE A 32 1.45 6.31 0.72
N SER A 33 1.96 6.91 1.80
CA SER A 33 1.86 8.35 2.06
C SER A 33 3.21 8.90 2.52
N THR A 34 3.36 10.23 2.53
CA THR A 34 4.55 10.83 3.13
C THR A 34 4.46 10.79 4.66
N GLN A 35 5.60 10.96 5.33
CA GLN A 35 5.62 10.99 6.80
C GLN A 35 4.81 12.18 7.31
N ARG A 36 4.09 11.99 8.43
CA ARG A 36 3.23 13.00 9.08
C ARG A 36 1.98 13.40 8.28
N GLU A 37 1.70 12.74 7.17
CA GLU A 37 0.38 12.82 6.51
C GLU A 37 -0.55 11.74 7.06
N MET A 38 -1.84 12.07 7.17
CA MET A 38 -2.88 11.08 7.48
C MET A 38 -3.07 10.14 6.27
N PRO A 39 -2.88 8.82 6.42
CA PRO A 39 -3.09 7.88 5.33
C PRO A 39 -4.59 7.59 5.12
N PHE A 40 -5.02 7.50 3.86
CA PHE A 40 -6.39 7.12 3.46
C PHE A 40 -6.37 5.86 2.58
N PRO A 41 -6.03 4.68 3.13
CA PRO A 41 -5.80 3.46 2.33
C PRO A 41 -7.05 2.92 1.64
N MET A 42 -8.25 3.22 2.13
CA MET A 42 -9.50 2.80 1.48
C MET A 42 -9.77 3.58 0.18
N GLU A 43 -9.32 4.82 0.10
CA GLU A 43 -9.53 5.67 -1.08
C GLU A 43 -8.36 5.61 -2.05
N LYS A 44 -7.13 5.64 -1.52
CA LYS A 44 -5.89 5.81 -2.31
C LYS A 44 -4.96 4.60 -2.28
N GLY A 45 -5.33 3.54 -1.57
CA GLY A 45 -4.51 2.33 -1.43
C GLY A 45 -4.75 1.33 -2.55
N VAL A 46 -3.82 0.37 -2.66
CA VAL A 46 -3.88 -0.76 -3.59
C VAL A 46 -4.32 -2.02 -2.86
N SER A 47 -5.11 -2.87 -3.51
CA SER A 47 -5.47 -4.20 -3.00
C SER A 47 -4.42 -5.22 -3.40
N ILE A 48 -3.97 -6.03 -2.44
CA ILE A 48 -2.98 -7.09 -2.62
C ILE A 48 -3.63 -8.42 -2.28
N SER A 49 -3.60 -9.34 -3.22
CA SER A 49 -4.15 -10.69 -3.05
C SER A 49 -3.23 -11.56 -2.19
N PRO A 50 -3.79 -12.40 -1.30
CA PRO A 50 -3.00 -13.40 -0.57
C PRO A 50 -2.49 -14.50 -1.51
N GLY A 51 -1.44 -15.21 -1.07
CA GLY A 51 -0.89 -16.36 -1.80
C GLY A 51 0.10 -16.03 -2.92
N TYR A 52 0.37 -14.75 -3.17
CA TYR A 52 1.33 -14.30 -4.18
C TYR A 52 2.37 -13.36 -3.59
N ALA A 53 3.58 -13.38 -4.16
CA ALA A 53 4.56 -12.34 -3.93
C ALA A 53 4.25 -11.13 -4.83
N THR A 54 3.97 -9.97 -4.23
CA THR A 54 3.72 -8.72 -4.94
C THR A 54 4.88 -7.75 -4.77
N MET A 55 5.45 -7.28 -5.89
CA MET A 55 6.49 -6.25 -5.89
C MET A 55 5.90 -4.93 -6.38
N ILE A 56 6.09 -3.86 -5.61
CA ILE A 56 5.56 -2.53 -5.93
C ILE A 56 6.72 -1.55 -6.05
N GLY A 57 6.94 -1.06 -7.28
CA GLY A 57 7.87 0.03 -7.56
C GLY A 57 7.19 1.37 -7.36
N LEU A 58 7.91 2.36 -6.81
CA LEU A 58 7.38 3.69 -6.52
C LEU A 58 8.15 4.75 -7.30
N ILE A 59 7.40 5.71 -7.85
CA ILE A 59 7.94 6.94 -8.43
C ILE A 59 7.36 8.10 -7.64
N LYS A 60 8.23 8.93 -7.05
CA LYS A 60 7.81 10.16 -6.39
C LYS A 60 7.69 11.28 -7.42
N VAL A 61 6.48 11.82 -7.58
CA VAL A 61 6.22 12.99 -8.41
C VAL A 61 5.92 14.17 -7.50
N THR A 62 6.70 15.25 -7.61
CA THR A 62 6.47 16.50 -6.88
C THR A 62 5.94 17.54 -7.84
N LEU A 63 4.73 18.03 -7.59
CA LEU A 63 4.14 19.13 -8.35
C LEU A 63 4.38 20.42 -7.59
N SER A 64 5.28 21.27 -8.08
CA SER A 64 5.38 22.67 -7.65
C SER A 64 4.52 23.52 -8.57
N SER A 65 3.46 24.13 -8.05
CA SER A 65 2.75 25.17 -8.77
C SER A 65 3.64 26.41 -8.78
N GLU A 66 4.53 26.51 -9.77
CA GLU A 66 5.15 27.79 -10.07
C GLU A 66 4.05 28.70 -10.60
N SER A 67 3.75 29.77 -9.86
CA SER A 67 2.72 30.74 -10.24
C SER A 67 3.05 31.22 -11.65
N MET A 68 2.21 30.85 -12.63
CA MET A 68 2.18 31.52 -13.92
C MET A 68 1.95 33.01 -13.63
N LYS A 69 3.04 33.77 -13.65
CA LYS A 69 3.04 35.22 -13.77
C LYS A 69 3.40 35.57 -15.20
#